data_AF-A0A521ZHI5-F1
#
_entry.id   AF-A0A521ZHI5-F1
#
_cell.length_a   1.000
_cell.length_b   1.000
_cell.length_c   1.000
_cell.angle_alpha   90.00
_cell.angle_beta   90.00
_cell.angle_gamma   90.00
#
_symmetry.space_group_name_H-M   'P 1'
#
loop_
_entity.id
_entity.type
_entity.pdbx_description
1 polymer ?
#
loop_
_entity_poly.entity_id
_entity_poly.type
_entity_poly.pdbx_seq_one_letter_code
_entity_poly.pdbx_strand_id
1 'polypeptide(L)'
;MARFDRGRALGRMRWGLLLAALAFCAVSGGGYWWWQQQARLVEGEALFRGEAALAGALAGQAQSLPSMATRCSNCHETHQPQPLADKASSPVSASTYASPLSATWLQQARLRHGGPETRYDARSLCQLLRTGVDPAMIMVSTVMPRYQATDAQCAALWTYLTSR
;
A
#
# COMPACT_ATOMS: atom_id res chain seq x y z
N MET A 1 -53.67 42.30 -9.91
CA MET A 1 -53.04 41.00 -10.26
C MET A 1 -51.53 41.19 -10.39
N ALA A 2 -50.71 40.96 -9.35
CA ALA A 2 -49.23 41.01 -9.47
C ALA A 2 -48.43 40.45 -8.26
N ARG A 3 -49.07 39.80 -7.26
CA ARG A 3 -48.40 39.43 -6.00
C ARG A 3 -47.97 37.96 -5.86
N PHE A 4 -48.35 37.09 -6.80
CA PHE A 4 -48.13 35.63 -6.65
C PHE A 4 -46.86 35.07 -7.31
N ASP A 5 -46.18 35.82 -8.19
CA ASP A 5 -45.01 35.29 -8.93
C ASP A 5 -43.67 35.40 -8.19
N ARG A 6 -43.55 36.35 -7.25
CA ARG A 6 -42.25 36.67 -6.64
C ARG A 6 -41.73 35.57 -5.70
N GLY A 7 -42.61 34.77 -5.08
CA GLY A 7 -42.23 33.69 -4.17
C GLY A 7 -41.66 32.44 -4.84
N ARG A 8 -42.10 32.12 -6.07
CA ARG A 8 -41.61 30.95 -6.82
C ARG A 8 -40.22 31.16 -7.42
N ALA A 9 -39.89 32.40 -7.80
CA ALA A 9 -38.58 32.76 -8.35
C ALA A 9 -37.46 32.60 -7.31
N LEU A 10 -37.68 33.04 -6.06
CA LEU A 10 -36.72 32.89 -4.97
C LEU A 10 -36.47 31.42 -4.57
N GLY A 11 -37.49 30.57 -4.61
CA GLY A 11 -37.34 29.12 -4.35
C GLY A 11 -36.48 28.41 -5.40
N ARG A 12 -36.69 28.70 -6.68
CA ARG A 12 -35.91 28.13 -7.80
C ARG A 12 -34.46 28.62 -7.79
N MET A 13 -34.22 29.87 -7.42
CA MET A 13 -32.88 30.47 -7.35
C MET A 13 -32.06 29.90 -6.17
N ARG A 14 -32.70 29.62 -5.02
CA ARG A 14 -32.05 28.95 -3.87
C ARG A 14 -31.72 27.48 -4.16
N TRP A 15 -32.60 26.77 -4.87
CA TRP A 15 -32.34 25.40 -5.32
C TRP A 15 -31.24 25.31 -6.39
N GLY A 16 -31.22 26.25 -7.34
CA GLY A 16 -30.15 26.33 -8.34
C GLY A 16 -28.77 26.58 -7.72
N LEU A 17 -28.69 27.46 -6.71
CA LEU A 17 -27.45 27.73 -5.97
C LEU A 17 -26.98 26.53 -5.12
N LEU A 18 -27.91 25.81 -4.47
CA LEU A 18 -27.59 24.61 -3.71
C LEU A 18 -27.09 23.47 -4.61
N LEU A 19 -27.71 23.26 -5.77
CA LEU A 19 -27.27 22.26 -6.76
C LEU A 19 -25.91 22.63 -7.36
N ALA A 20 -25.67 23.91 -7.66
CA ALA A 20 -24.37 24.37 -8.15
C ALA A 20 -23.25 24.20 -7.09
N ALA A 21 -23.54 24.50 -5.82
CA ALA A 21 -22.59 24.31 -4.72
C ALA A 21 -22.24 22.82 -4.49
N LEU A 22 -23.24 21.93 -4.53
CA LEU A 22 -23.02 20.47 -4.42
C LEU A 22 -22.21 19.92 -5.60
N ALA A 23 -22.48 20.37 -6.82
CA ALA A 23 -21.72 19.97 -8.01
C ALA A 23 -20.26 20.44 -7.93
N PHE A 24 -20.00 21.65 -7.42
CA PHE A 24 -18.64 22.16 -7.23
C PHE A 24 -17.84 21.33 -6.21
N CYS A 25 -18.43 21.00 -5.05
CA CYS A 25 -17.79 20.16 -4.04
C CYS A 25 -17.44 18.74 -4.55
N ALA A 26 -18.31 18.14 -5.38
CA ALA A 26 -18.07 16.82 -5.96
C ALA A 26 -16.88 16.81 -6.92
N VAL A 27 -16.72 17.87 -7.74
CA VAL A 27 -15.59 17.99 -8.69
C VAL A 27 -14.28 18.27 -7.97
N SER A 28 -14.28 19.13 -6.94
CA SER A 28 -13.07 19.44 -6.17
C SER A 28 -12.57 18.25 -5.33
N GLY A 29 -13.50 17.52 -4.69
CA GLY A 29 -13.17 16.38 -3.84
C GLY A 29 -12.61 15.20 -4.64
N GLY A 30 -13.20 14.90 -5.80
CA GLY A 30 -12.74 13.82 -6.67
C GLY A 30 -11.35 14.08 -7.25
N GLY A 31 -11.08 15.31 -7.69
CA GLY A 31 -9.77 15.69 -8.24
C GLY A 31 -8.65 15.61 -7.20
N TYR A 32 -8.88 16.10 -5.98
CA TYR A 32 -7.90 16.05 -4.91
C TYR A 32 -7.58 14.61 -4.48
N TRP A 33 -8.60 13.77 -4.32
CA TRP A 33 -8.41 12.39 -3.91
C TRP A 33 -7.65 11.58 -4.96
N TRP A 34 -7.97 11.77 -6.25
CA TRP A 34 -7.24 11.14 -7.34
C TRP A 34 -5.78 11.59 -7.40
N TRP A 35 -5.50 12.89 -7.24
CA TRP A 35 -4.14 13.40 -7.22
C TRP A 35 -3.32 12.81 -6.05
N GLN A 36 -3.93 12.73 -4.86
CA GLN A 36 -3.30 12.12 -3.70
C GLN A 36 -3.02 10.62 -3.93
N GLN A 37 -3.95 9.89 -4.55
CA GLN A 37 -3.76 8.49 -4.90
C GLN A 37 -2.61 8.30 -5.89
N GLN A 38 -2.54 9.15 -6.92
CA GLN A 38 -1.46 9.10 -7.91
C GLN A 38 -0.10 9.41 -7.27
N ALA A 39 -0.04 10.42 -6.41
CA ALA A 39 1.19 10.76 -5.68
C ALA A 39 1.67 9.59 -4.81
N ARG A 40 0.75 8.88 -4.13
CA ARG A 40 1.06 7.67 -3.36
C ARG A 40 1.56 6.52 -4.22
N LEU A 41 0.99 6.32 -5.41
CA LEU A 41 1.46 5.29 -6.34
C LEU A 41 2.91 5.55 -6.76
N VAL A 42 3.21 6.78 -7.15
CA VAL A 42 4.56 7.20 -7.57
C VAL A 42 5.55 7.08 -6.41
N GLU A 43 5.21 7.56 -5.22
CA GLU A 43 6.05 7.42 -4.03
C GLU A 43 6.25 5.95 -3.66
N GLY A 44 5.20 5.14 -3.70
CA GLY A 44 5.26 3.71 -3.39
C GLY A 44 6.18 2.95 -4.34
N GLU A 45 6.12 3.24 -5.64
CA GLU A 45 7.05 2.68 -6.62
C GLU A 45 8.51 3.12 -6.35
N ALA A 46 8.71 4.42 -6.09
CA ALA A 46 10.03 4.97 -5.80
C ALA A 46 10.65 4.33 -4.54
N LEU A 47 9.85 4.08 -3.49
CA LEU A 47 10.29 3.37 -2.29
C LEU A 47 10.62 1.91 -2.61
N PHE A 48 9.77 1.23 -3.38
CA PHE A 48 9.95 -0.18 -3.75
C PHE A 48 11.24 -0.40 -4.56
N ARG A 49 11.55 0.50 -5.50
CA ARG A 49 12.77 0.50 -6.31
C ARG A 49 13.98 1.14 -5.60
N GLY A 50 13.78 1.77 -4.45
CA GLY A 50 14.76 2.55 -3.68
C GLY A 50 15.36 3.73 -4.45
N GLU A 51 14.50 4.42 -5.21
CA GLU A 51 14.71 5.76 -5.75
C GLU A 51 14.39 6.82 -4.68
N ALA A 52 13.38 6.55 -3.83
CA ALA A 52 13.13 7.26 -2.60
C ALA A 52 13.80 6.54 -1.42
N ALA A 53 14.36 7.29 -0.48
CA ALA A 53 15.04 6.72 0.67
C ALA A 53 14.05 6.06 1.63
N LEU A 54 14.27 4.77 1.90
CA LEU A 54 13.64 4.04 2.99
C LEU A 54 14.74 3.45 3.87
N ALA A 55 15.07 4.18 4.93
CA ALA A 55 16.14 3.79 5.85
C ALA A 55 15.77 2.48 6.56
N GLY A 56 16.74 1.57 6.66
CA GLY A 56 16.55 0.30 7.32
C GLY A 56 17.88 -0.35 7.68
N ALA A 57 17.83 -1.26 8.65
CA ALA A 57 18.97 -2.04 9.11
C ALA A 57 18.60 -3.53 9.14
N LEU A 58 19.58 -4.43 9.08
CA LEU A 58 19.29 -5.85 9.32
C LEU A 58 18.87 -6.07 10.78
N ALA A 59 18.09 -7.12 11.01
CA ALA A 59 17.60 -7.41 12.36
C ALA A 59 18.78 -7.58 13.35
N GLY A 60 18.73 -6.85 14.47
CA GLY A 60 19.78 -6.86 15.48
C GLY A 60 21.00 -5.97 15.16
N GLN A 61 21.00 -5.23 14.06
CA GLN A 61 22.09 -4.31 13.69
C GLN A 61 21.66 -2.85 13.86
N ALA A 62 22.58 -2.02 14.36
CA ALA A 62 22.35 -0.58 14.52
C ALA A 62 22.72 0.23 13.25
N GLN A 63 23.58 -0.32 12.40
CA GLN A 63 24.05 0.34 11.19
C GLN A 63 22.93 0.37 10.15
N SER A 64 22.56 1.57 9.68
CA SER A 64 21.67 1.69 8.52
C SER A 64 22.38 1.17 7.27
N LEU A 65 21.63 0.41 6.48
CA LEU A 65 22.03 -0.02 5.15
C LEU A 65 22.00 1.18 4.17
N PRO A 66 22.82 1.15 3.11
CA PRO A 66 22.69 2.10 2.01
C PRO A 66 21.36 1.90 1.28
N SER A 67 20.81 2.96 0.67
CA SER A 67 19.52 2.92 -0.03
C SER A 67 19.43 1.83 -1.11
N MET A 68 20.53 1.55 -1.79
CA MET A 68 20.63 0.47 -2.78
C MET A 68 20.36 -0.93 -2.19
N ALA A 69 20.71 -1.15 -0.92
CA ALA A 69 20.54 -2.43 -0.25
C ALA A 69 19.15 -2.60 0.39
N THR A 70 18.42 -1.51 0.63
CA THR A 70 17.09 -1.56 1.26
C THR A 70 15.93 -1.71 0.28
N ARG A 71 16.22 -1.76 -1.03
CA ARG A 71 15.23 -1.94 -2.11
C ARG A 71 14.44 -3.24 -1.96
N CYS A 72 13.12 -3.16 -2.04
CA CYS A 72 12.27 -4.33 -2.00
C CYS A 72 12.47 -5.24 -3.22
N SER A 73 12.71 -4.66 -4.40
CA SER A 73 12.93 -5.38 -5.65
C SER A 73 14.12 -6.34 -5.62
N ASN A 74 15.14 -6.06 -4.80
CA ASN A 74 16.31 -6.93 -4.62
C ASN A 74 15.92 -8.36 -4.21
N CYS A 75 14.83 -8.54 -3.45
CA CYS A 75 14.39 -9.86 -2.98
C CYS A 75 13.10 -10.33 -3.65
N HIS A 76 12.18 -9.40 -3.91
CA HIS A 76 10.82 -9.72 -4.36
C HIS A 76 10.66 -9.80 -5.88
N GLU A 77 11.68 -9.39 -6.65
CA GLU A 77 11.68 -9.48 -8.12
C GLU A 77 12.93 -10.18 -8.68
N THR A 78 13.99 -10.33 -7.88
CA THR A 78 15.20 -11.02 -8.34
C THR A 78 15.01 -12.53 -8.27
N HIS A 79 15.16 -13.20 -9.41
CA HIS A 79 15.03 -14.64 -9.53
C HIS A 79 16.27 -15.39 -8.98
N GLN A 80 16.03 -16.45 -8.23
CA GLN A 80 16.98 -17.44 -7.77
C GLN A 80 17.49 -18.29 -8.95
N PRO A 81 18.80 -18.57 -9.03
CA PRO A 81 19.38 -19.43 -10.06
C PRO A 81 18.88 -20.89 -9.97
N GLN A 82 18.56 -21.34 -8.76
CA GLN A 82 17.92 -22.62 -8.50
C GLN A 82 16.79 -22.39 -7.48
N PRO A 83 15.55 -22.82 -7.77
CA PRO A 83 14.47 -22.72 -6.80
C PRO A 83 14.85 -23.51 -5.54
N LEU A 84 14.72 -22.91 -4.36
CA LEU A 84 14.77 -23.70 -3.12
C LEU A 84 13.64 -24.73 -3.17
N ALA A 85 14.00 -26.01 -3.30
CA ALA A 85 13.07 -27.11 -3.38
C ALA A 85 12.51 -27.45 -1.98
N ASP A 86 11.61 -26.61 -1.47
CA ASP A 86 10.88 -26.93 -0.26
C ASP A 86 9.68 -27.82 -0.62
N LYS A 87 9.80 -29.13 -0.32
CA LYS A 87 8.84 -30.21 -0.60
C LYS A 87 7.40 -30.02 -0.05
N ALA A 88 7.09 -28.90 0.59
CA ALA A 88 5.81 -28.66 1.28
C ALA A 88 4.98 -27.47 0.75
N SER A 89 5.43 -26.76 -0.30
CA SER A 89 4.76 -25.53 -0.75
C SER A 89 4.15 -25.70 -2.14
N SER A 90 2.83 -25.45 -2.25
CA SER A 90 2.01 -25.36 -3.47
C SER A 90 2.67 -24.64 -4.67
N PRO A 91 2.21 -24.87 -5.92
CA PRO A 91 2.91 -24.54 -7.18
C PRO A 91 3.00 -23.05 -7.55
N VAL A 92 3.11 -22.14 -6.57
CA VAL A 92 3.22 -20.68 -6.79
C VAL A 92 4.48 -20.12 -6.11
N SER A 93 5.55 -20.91 -6.01
CA SER A 93 6.87 -20.34 -5.71
C SER A 93 7.41 -19.74 -7.01
N ALA A 94 7.00 -18.50 -7.29
CA ALA A 94 7.75 -17.63 -8.18
C ALA A 94 9.21 -17.69 -7.74
N SER A 95 10.11 -17.93 -8.68
CA SER A 95 11.50 -18.28 -8.44
C SER A 95 12.33 -17.13 -7.86
N THR A 96 11.81 -16.28 -6.98
CA THR A 96 12.48 -15.11 -6.39
C THR A 96 12.98 -15.39 -4.98
N TYR A 97 13.89 -14.55 -4.45
CA TYR A 97 14.45 -14.73 -3.10
C TYR A 97 13.46 -14.57 -1.95
N ALA A 98 12.33 -13.90 -2.20
CA ALA A 98 11.24 -13.74 -1.25
C ALA A 98 9.89 -13.94 -1.94
N SER A 99 8.82 -14.11 -1.14
CA SER A 99 7.46 -14.24 -1.65
C SER A 99 7.05 -13.03 -2.49
N PRO A 100 6.19 -13.18 -3.51
CA PRO A 100 5.78 -12.06 -4.35
C PRO A 100 4.99 -11.01 -3.53
N LEU A 101 5.20 -9.72 -3.82
CA LEU A 101 4.42 -8.63 -3.21
C LEU A 101 3.32 -8.13 -4.17
N SER A 102 2.44 -9.03 -4.64
CA SER A 102 1.29 -8.66 -5.48
C SER A 102 0.03 -8.42 -4.65
N ALA A 103 -0.96 -7.73 -5.23
CA ALA A 103 -2.26 -7.53 -4.61
C ALA A 103 -2.89 -8.88 -4.17
N THR A 104 -2.86 -9.86 -5.08
CA THR A 104 -3.33 -11.23 -4.84
C THR A 104 -2.65 -11.88 -3.64
N TRP A 105 -1.32 -11.81 -3.56
CA TRP A 105 -0.57 -12.46 -2.48
C TRP A 105 -0.81 -11.82 -1.11
N LEU A 106 -0.94 -10.50 -1.08
CA LEU A 106 -1.10 -9.72 0.15
C LEU A 106 -2.54 -9.78 0.69
N GLN A 107 -3.55 -9.66 -0.19
CA GLN A 107 -4.94 -9.46 0.24
C GLN A 107 -5.75 -10.76 0.35
N GLN A 108 -5.35 -11.82 -0.34
CA GLN A 108 -6.05 -13.10 -0.19
C GLN A 108 -5.80 -13.70 1.19
N ALA A 109 -6.87 -14.22 1.78
CA ALA A 109 -6.81 -14.94 3.04
C ALA A 109 -6.11 -16.28 2.83
N ARG A 110 -5.14 -16.59 3.69
CA ARG A 110 -4.28 -17.76 3.49
C ARG A 110 -4.05 -18.52 4.78
N LEU A 111 -4.26 -19.83 4.67
CA LEU A 111 -3.93 -20.78 5.72
C LEU A 111 -2.43 -21.04 5.71
N ARG A 112 -1.81 -20.95 6.89
CA ARG A 112 -0.49 -21.53 7.16
C ARG A 112 -0.67 -22.54 8.28
N HIS A 113 -0.54 -23.83 7.94
CA HIS A 113 -0.42 -24.95 8.88
C HIS A 113 -1.56 -25.07 9.93
N GLY A 114 -2.82 -24.91 9.50
CA GLY A 114 -3.98 -25.11 10.38
C GLY A 114 -4.28 -23.98 11.36
N GLY A 115 -3.53 -22.87 11.29
CA GLY A 115 -3.88 -21.62 11.97
C GLY A 115 -5.01 -20.85 11.27
N PRO A 116 -5.56 -19.79 11.90
CA PRO A 116 -6.57 -18.94 11.28
C PRO A 116 -6.02 -18.29 10.01
N GLU A 117 -6.90 -18.07 9.03
CA GLU A 117 -6.49 -17.39 7.80
C GLU A 117 -6.03 -15.98 8.10
N THR A 118 -4.85 -15.64 7.56
CA THR A 118 -4.32 -14.28 7.66
C THR A 118 -4.22 -13.65 6.28
N ARG A 119 -4.48 -12.34 6.24
CA ARG A 119 -4.25 -11.46 5.09
C ARG A 119 -3.55 -10.20 5.57
N TYR A 120 -2.86 -9.54 4.67
CA TYR A 120 -2.29 -8.23 4.95
C TYR A 120 -3.34 -7.13 4.77
N ASP A 121 -3.19 -6.09 5.58
CA ASP A 121 -3.72 -4.76 5.31
C ASP A 121 -2.56 -3.74 5.41
N ALA A 122 -2.87 -2.46 5.18
CA ALA A 122 -1.86 -1.39 5.23
C ALA A 122 -1.15 -1.32 6.60
N ARG A 123 -1.88 -1.56 7.69
CA ARG A 123 -1.35 -1.48 9.06
C ARG A 123 -0.43 -2.66 9.33
N SER A 124 -0.85 -3.87 8.98
CA SER A 124 -0.07 -5.08 9.20
C SER A 124 1.17 -5.13 8.30
N LEU A 125 1.11 -4.58 7.07
CA LEU A 125 2.29 -4.35 6.25
C LEU A 125 3.27 -3.39 6.96
N CYS A 126 2.77 -2.28 7.48
CA CYS A 126 3.62 -1.31 8.17
C CYS A 126 4.29 -1.90 9.42
N GLN A 127 3.54 -2.70 10.19
CA GLN A 127 4.09 -3.45 11.31
C GLN A 127 5.18 -4.43 10.86
N LEU A 128 4.94 -5.18 9.78
CA LEU A 128 5.94 -6.09 9.21
C LEU A 128 7.22 -5.33 8.81
N LEU A 129 7.10 -4.20 8.13
CA LEU A 129 8.28 -3.42 7.71
C LEU A 129 9.11 -2.94 8.91
N ARG A 130 8.46 -2.50 9.98
CA ARG A 130 9.15 -1.96 11.17
C ARG A 130 9.73 -3.05 12.07
N THR A 131 8.99 -4.14 12.25
CA THR A 131 9.28 -5.15 13.29
C THR A 131 9.77 -6.48 12.72
N GLY A 132 9.41 -6.79 11.48
CA GLY A 132 9.59 -8.09 10.87
C GLY A 132 8.61 -9.15 11.34
N VAL A 133 7.50 -8.76 11.96
CA VAL A 133 6.45 -9.68 12.38
C VAL A 133 5.27 -9.56 11.43
N ASP A 134 4.86 -10.68 10.86
CA ASP A 134 3.73 -10.75 9.94
C ASP A 134 2.36 -10.81 10.67
N PRO A 135 1.22 -10.74 9.95
CA PRO A 135 -0.11 -10.79 10.58
C PRO A 135 -0.41 -12.11 11.29
N ALA A 136 0.32 -13.18 10.99
CA ALA A 136 0.23 -14.47 11.67
C ALA A 136 1.16 -14.55 12.89
N MET A 137 1.76 -13.43 13.30
CA MET A 137 2.74 -13.33 14.39
C MET A 137 4.03 -14.11 14.13
N ILE A 138 4.35 -14.37 12.86
CA ILE A 138 5.57 -15.06 12.46
C ILE A 138 6.65 -14.03 12.18
N MET A 139 7.84 -14.28 12.73
CA MET A 139 9.03 -13.49 12.40
C MET A 139 9.52 -13.85 11.00
N VAL A 140 9.64 -12.84 10.14
CA VAL A 140 10.27 -13.00 8.83
C VAL A 140 11.78 -13.00 8.96
N SER A 141 12.45 -13.49 7.91
CA SER A 141 13.90 -13.60 7.82
C SER A 141 14.63 -12.34 8.34
N THR A 142 15.72 -12.56 9.08
CA THR A 142 16.58 -11.51 9.63
C THR A 142 17.34 -10.74 8.55
N VAL A 143 17.43 -11.30 7.34
CA VAL A 143 18.02 -10.64 6.16
C VAL A 143 17.08 -9.62 5.51
N MET A 144 15.78 -9.67 5.83
CA MET A 144 14.86 -8.61 5.43
C MET A 144 15.11 -7.37 6.33
N PRO A 145 15.39 -6.19 5.77
CA PRO A 145 15.62 -5.00 6.58
C PRO A 145 14.42 -4.68 7.48
N ARG A 146 14.72 -4.14 8.67
CA ARG A 146 13.77 -3.46 9.56
C ARG A 146 13.83 -1.97 9.26
N TYR A 147 12.72 -1.43 8.80
CA TYR A 147 12.66 -0.09 8.22
C TYR A 147 12.19 0.93 9.24
N GLN A 148 12.77 2.13 9.17
CA GLN A 148 12.28 3.33 9.88
C GLN A 148 11.20 4.03 9.03
N ALA A 149 10.24 3.25 8.53
CA ALA A 149 9.19 3.74 7.65
C ALA A 149 8.20 4.62 8.41
N THR A 150 7.83 5.78 7.87
CA THR A 150 6.70 6.58 8.38
C THR A 150 5.36 5.98 7.97
N ASP A 151 4.27 6.38 8.62
CA ASP A 151 2.93 5.90 8.23
C ASP A 151 2.56 6.31 6.79
N ALA A 152 3.02 7.48 6.34
CA ALA A 152 2.83 7.95 4.96
C ALA A 152 3.56 7.05 3.95
N GLN A 153 4.81 6.69 4.22
CA GLN A 153 5.59 5.79 3.38
C GLN A 153 4.96 4.38 3.33
N CYS A 154 4.50 3.87 4.47
CA CYS A 154 3.76 2.61 4.52
C CYS A 154 2.49 2.66 3.66
N ALA A 155 1.72 3.76 3.73
CA ALA A 155 0.51 3.92 2.94
C ALA A 155 0.81 4.04 1.43
N ALA A 156 1.88 4.75 1.05
CA ALA A 156 2.33 4.84 -0.34
C ALA A 156 2.75 3.47 -0.88
N LEU A 157 3.57 2.72 -0.13
CA LEU A 157 3.99 1.38 -0.52
C LEU A 157 2.80 0.43 -0.62
N TRP A 158 1.88 0.43 0.35
CA TRP A 158 0.66 -0.38 0.28
C TRP A 158 -0.17 -0.06 -0.97
N THR A 159 -0.33 1.22 -1.28
CA THR A 159 -1.06 1.69 -2.46
C THR A 159 -0.46 1.15 -3.75
N TYR A 160 0.86 1.22 -3.89
CA TYR A 160 1.58 0.66 -5.04
C TYR A 160 1.50 -0.88 -5.12
N LEU A 161 1.72 -1.58 -4.00
CA LEU A 161 1.72 -3.05 -3.97
C LEU A 161 0.35 -3.67 -4.24
N THR A 162 -0.73 -2.95 -3.95
CA THR A 162 -2.10 -3.42 -4.16
C THR A 162 -2.71 -2.97 -5.48
N SER A 163 -2.04 -2.11 -6.24
CA SER A 163 -2.45 -1.74 -7.60
C SER A 163 -1.85 -2.62 -8.70
N ARG A 164 -0.99 -3.58 -8.34
CA ARG A 164 -0.24 -4.47 -9.24
C ARG A 164 -0.70 -5.92 -9.20
#